data_AF-A0A354BB80-F1
#
_entry.id   AF-A0A354BB80-F1
#
_cell.length_a   1.000
_cell.length_b   1.000
_cell.length_c   1.000
_cell.angle_alpha   90.00
_cell.angle_beta   90.00
_cell.angle_gamma   90.00
#
_symmetry.space_group_name_H-M   'P 1'
#
loop_
_entity.id
_entity.type
_entity.pdbx_description
1 polymer ?
#
loop_
_entity_poly.entity_id
_entity_poly.type
_entity_poly.pdbx_seq_one_letter_code
_entity_poly.pdbx_strand_id
1 'polypeptide(L)'
;MTDMQLTREEWLAARPGASPEFEQARFGGDVPSAEQLAIDEINPFNSHLFREDRWQEHLARLRAEDPVHFNEMGSSGRYWSITTWQDVRDVEGDWESFSSAQGITLTIPPGTPLPDDTIPFDAFIAMDPPDQTDQRKTVRGISAPSSLRNLEDL
;
A
#
# COMPACT_ATOMS: atom_id res chain seq x y z
N MET A 1 29.59 -19.27 9.42
CA MET A 1 29.54 -18.55 8.13
C MET A 1 29.11 -17.13 8.48
N THR A 2 29.98 -16.16 8.25
CA THR A 2 29.69 -14.75 8.52
C THR A 2 28.51 -14.33 7.66
N ASP A 3 27.39 -14.00 8.30
CA ASP A 3 26.24 -13.39 7.63
C ASP A 3 26.71 -12.02 7.15
N MET A 4 27.17 -11.93 5.90
CA MET A 4 27.51 -10.66 5.29
C MET A 4 26.20 -9.89 5.18
N GLN A 5 25.98 -8.95 6.09
CA GLN A 5 24.84 -8.05 6.02
C GLN A 5 24.99 -7.21 4.74
N LEU A 6 24.37 -7.68 3.66
CA LEU A 6 24.22 -6.90 2.43
C LEU A 6 23.63 -5.55 2.78
N THR A 7 24.21 -4.48 2.22
CA THR A 7 23.59 -3.15 2.25
C THR A 7 22.22 -3.21 1.56
N ARG A 8 21.38 -2.21 1.82
CA ARG A 8 20.05 -2.12 1.17
C ARG A 8 20.16 -2.14 -0.35
N GLU A 9 21.11 -1.40 -0.90
CA GLU A 9 21.36 -1.33 -2.35
C GLU A 9 21.81 -2.68 -2.92
N GLU A 10 22.78 -3.35 -2.30
CA GLU A 10 23.23 -4.68 -2.74
C GLU A 10 22.12 -5.73 -2.65
N TRP A 11 21.27 -5.64 -1.62
CA TRP A 11 20.14 -6.57 -1.44
C TRP A 11 19.05 -6.39 -2.50
N LEU A 12 18.72 -5.13 -2.86
CA LEU A 12 17.78 -4.79 -3.92
C LEU A 12 18.35 -5.16 -5.31
N ALA A 13 19.63 -4.90 -5.55
CA ALA A 13 20.29 -5.28 -6.81
C ALA A 13 20.28 -6.81 -7.02
N ALA A 14 20.41 -7.59 -5.94
CA ALA A 14 20.29 -9.04 -5.99
C ALA A 14 18.84 -9.55 -6.15
N ARG A 15 17.83 -8.67 -5.99
CA ARG A 15 16.39 -8.99 -6.01
C ARG A 15 15.58 -7.88 -6.69
N PRO A 16 15.68 -7.72 -8.03
CA PRO A 16 15.03 -6.63 -8.75
C PRO A 16 13.48 -6.65 -8.71
N GLY A 17 12.87 -7.69 -8.17
CA GLY A 17 11.42 -7.79 -7.93
C GLY A 17 11.05 -7.96 -6.45
N ALA A 18 11.95 -7.60 -5.53
CA ALA A 18 11.62 -7.60 -4.11
C ALA A 18 10.49 -6.62 -3.83
N SER A 19 9.47 -7.09 -3.11
CA SER A 19 8.34 -6.23 -2.78
C SER A 19 8.73 -5.18 -1.73
N PRO A 20 8.01 -4.04 -1.68
CA PRO A 20 8.22 -3.01 -0.66
C PRO A 20 8.09 -3.50 0.78
N GLU A 21 7.20 -4.45 1.04
CA GLU A 21 7.05 -5.04 2.36
C GLU A 21 8.30 -5.81 2.78
N PHE A 22 8.97 -6.51 1.86
CA PHE A 22 10.22 -7.21 2.15
C PHE A 22 11.40 -6.26 2.34
N GLU A 23 11.47 -5.16 1.59
CA GLU A 23 12.46 -4.11 1.85
C GLU A 23 12.28 -3.56 3.28
N GLN A 24 11.05 -3.15 3.63
CA GLN A 24 10.76 -2.56 4.94
C GLN A 24 10.96 -3.55 6.09
N ALA A 25 10.52 -4.80 5.96
CA ALA A 25 10.72 -5.80 7.00
C ALA A 25 12.20 -6.10 7.28
N ARG A 26 13.07 -5.88 6.29
CA ARG A 26 14.52 -6.11 6.43
C ARG A 26 15.28 -4.88 6.94
N PHE A 27 14.93 -3.69 6.43
CA PHE A 27 15.73 -2.48 6.62
C PHE A 27 14.99 -1.33 7.29
N GLY A 28 13.73 -1.52 7.68
CA GLY A 28 12.88 -0.52 8.33
C GLY A 28 12.87 -0.59 9.86
N GLY A 29 13.74 -1.40 10.48
CA GLY A 29 13.83 -1.48 11.94
C GLY A 29 14.36 -0.21 12.60
N ASP A 30 14.21 -0.14 13.94
CA ASP A 30 14.79 0.90 14.79
C ASP A 30 14.39 2.35 14.41
N VAL A 31 13.16 2.53 13.92
CA VAL A 31 12.63 3.86 13.56
C VAL A 31 12.53 4.76 14.80
N PRO A 32 13.07 5.99 14.75
CA PRO A 32 12.87 6.99 15.80
C PRO A 32 11.40 7.33 16.05
N SER A 33 11.13 8.16 17.06
CA SER A 33 9.78 8.74 17.20
C SER A 33 9.50 9.76 16.11
N ALA A 34 8.22 9.97 15.80
CA ALA A 34 7.82 10.93 14.78
C ALA A 34 8.40 12.32 15.03
N GLU A 35 8.57 12.76 16.27
CA GLU A 35 9.14 14.09 16.62
C GLU A 35 10.64 14.20 16.33
N GLN A 36 11.36 13.09 16.26
CA GLN A 36 12.81 13.05 16.06
C GLN A 36 13.21 13.00 14.59
N LEU A 37 12.26 12.73 13.69
CA LEU A 37 12.48 12.67 12.24
C LEU A 37 12.28 14.04 11.60
N ALA A 38 12.97 14.33 10.50
CA ALA A 38 12.52 15.38 9.60
C ALA A 38 11.21 14.94 8.90
N ILE A 39 10.37 15.87 8.47
CA ILE A 39 9.05 15.55 7.92
C ILE A 39 9.17 14.66 6.66
N ASP A 40 10.20 14.90 5.84
CA ASP A 40 10.55 14.17 4.61
C ASP A 40 11.14 12.76 4.86
N GLU A 41 11.52 12.45 6.10
CA GLU A 41 12.03 11.14 6.48
C GLU A 41 10.93 10.18 6.97
N ILE A 42 9.71 10.69 7.21
CA ILE A 42 8.60 9.87 7.71
C ILE A 42 8.12 8.93 6.60
N ASN A 43 8.37 7.64 6.74
CA ASN A 43 7.82 6.62 5.85
C ASN A 43 6.66 5.88 6.53
N PRO A 44 5.39 6.22 6.24
CA PRO A 44 4.24 5.58 6.87
C PRO A 44 3.99 4.15 6.38
N PHE A 45 4.67 3.68 5.30
CA PHE A 45 4.60 2.30 4.82
C PHE A 45 5.49 1.33 5.62
N ASN A 46 6.30 1.84 6.57
CA ASN A 46 7.21 1.01 7.34
C ASN A 46 6.46 0.00 8.24
N SER A 47 6.60 -1.29 7.94
CA SER A 47 5.91 -2.39 8.64
C SER A 47 6.24 -2.50 10.13
N HIS A 48 7.40 -2.00 10.56
CA HIS A 48 7.79 -1.99 11.98
C HIS A 48 6.88 -1.09 12.82
N LEU A 49 6.43 0.05 12.25
CA LEU A 49 5.51 0.96 12.93
C LEU A 49 4.18 0.29 13.26
N PHE A 50 3.68 -0.59 12.39
CA PHE A 50 2.45 -1.34 12.63
C PHE A 50 2.68 -2.51 13.58
N ARG A 51 3.79 -3.24 13.42
CA ARG A 51 4.17 -4.34 14.32
C ARG A 51 4.31 -3.90 15.77
N GLU A 52 4.83 -2.69 15.98
CA GLU A 52 5.13 -2.13 17.30
C GLU A 52 4.03 -1.18 17.82
N ASP A 53 2.94 -1.02 17.06
CA ASP A 53 1.82 -0.11 17.36
C ASP A 53 2.27 1.35 17.62
N ARG A 54 3.14 1.86 16.74
CA ARG A 54 3.73 3.21 16.77
C ARG A 54 3.40 4.06 15.54
N TRP A 55 2.50 3.60 14.67
CA TRP A 55 2.12 4.29 13.44
C TRP A 55 1.31 5.58 13.70
N GLN A 56 0.65 5.68 14.87
CA GLN A 56 -0.29 6.73 15.24
C GLN A 56 0.38 8.10 15.25
N GLU A 57 1.54 8.22 15.90
CA GLU A 57 2.31 9.46 16.03
C GLU A 57 2.82 9.95 14.66
N HIS A 58 3.30 9.02 13.83
CA HIS A 58 3.81 9.31 12.48
C HIS A 58 2.69 9.83 11.57
N LEU A 59 1.56 9.11 11.50
CA LEU A 59 0.42 9.53 10.70
C LEU A 59 -0.28 10.79 11.25
N ALA A 60 -0.27 11.01 12.57
CA ALA A 60 -0.77 12.25 13.16
C ALA A 60 0.06 13.46 12.74
N ARG A 61 1.38 13.30 12.69
CA ARG A 61 2.29 14.36 12.26
C ARG A 61 2.13 14.67 10.78
N LEU A 62 2.08 13.66 9.92
CA LEU A 62 1.81 13.86 8.49
C LEU A 62 0.49 14.61 8.27
N ARG A 63 -0.61 14.22 8.93
CA ARG A 63 -1.89 14.95 8.83
C ARG A 63 -1.80 16.42 9.20
N ALA A 64 -0.91 16.78 10.13
CA ALA A 64 -0.79 18.15 10.65
C ALA A 64 0.16 19.02 9.82
N GLU A 65 1.25 18.43 9.31
CA GLU A 65 2.36 19.16 8.70
C GLU A 65 2.46 18.95 7.17
N ASP A 66 2.20 17.74 6.68
CA ASP A 66 2.34 17.37 5.27
C ASP A 66 1.30 16.28 4.86
N PRO A 67 0.03 16.66 4.65
CA PRO A 67 -1.06 15.70 4.53
C PRO A 67 -1.04 14.88 3.22
N VAL A 68 -0.34 15.39 2.20
CA VAL A 68 -0.11 14.76 0.89
C VAL A 68 1.39 14.54 0.77
N HIS A 69 1.86 13.48 1.42
CA HIS A 69 3.27 13.28 1.68
C HIS A 69 3.94 12.45 0.59
N PHE A 70 5.08 12.92 0.09
CA PHE A 70 5.87 12.22 -0.93
C PHE A 70 6.93 11.31 -0.31
N ASN A 71 7.00 10.07 -0.77
CA ASN A 71 8.06 9.13 -0.39
C ASN A 71 8.66 8.45 -1.63
N GLU A 72 9.92 8.04 -1.50
CA GLU A 72 10.61 7.23 -2.51
C GLU A 72 11.34 6.07 -1.82
N MET A 73 11.04 4.84 -2.24
CA MET A 73 11.71 3.64 -1.76
C MET A 73 12.40 2.93 -2.92
N GLY A 74 13.44 2.15 -2.61
CA GLY A 74 14.20 1.44 -3.64
C GLY A 74 13.35 0.41 -4.38
N SER A 75 12.49 -0.31 -3.66
CA SER A 75 11.65 -1.37 -4.21
C SER A 75 10.36 -0.90 -4.87
N SER A 76 9.69 0.15 -4.37
CA SER A 76 8.42 0.66 -4.92
C SER A 76 8.62 1.81 -5.90
N GLY A 77 9.78 2.45 -5.88
CA GLY A 77 9.95 3.79 -6.44
C GLY A 77 9.14 4.83 -5.65
N ARG A 78 8.64 5.82 -6.38
CA ARG A 78 7.94 7.00 -5.84
C ARG A 78 6.48 6.71 -5.55
N TYR A 79 5.99 7.16 -4.41
CA TYR A 79 4.58 7.09 -4.05
C TYR A 79 4.15 8.27 -3.18
N TRP A 80 2.83 8.43 -3.04
CA TRP A 80 2.22 9.48 -2.22
C TRP A 80 1.38 8.85 -1.11
N SER A 81 1.50 9.40 0.09
CA SER A 81 0.67 9.07 1.24
C SER A 81 -0.38 10.16 1.44
N ILE A 82 -1.65 9.81 1.24
CA ILE A 82 -2.78 10.71 1.49
C ILE A 82 -3.33 10.41 2.89
N THR A 83 -3.22 11.37 3.81
CA THR A 83 -3.37 11.05 5.24
C THR A 83 -4.60 11.66 5.91
N THR A 84 -5.27 12.63 5.28
CA THR A 84 -6.50 13.22 5.83
C THR A 84 -7.74 12.51 5.30
N TRP A 85 -8.81 12.52 6.11
CA TRP A 85 -10.08 11.91 5.70
C TRP A 85 -10.66 12.57 4.45
N GLN A 86 -10.56 13.90 4.36
CA GLN A 86 -11.14 14.67 3.26
C GLN A 86 -10.43 14.34 1.95
N ASP A 87 -9.10 14.32 1.96
CA ASP A 87 -8.32 14.04 0.76
C ASP A 87 -8.46 12.58 0.32
N VAL A 88 -8.48 11.62 1.27
CA VAL A 88 -8.74 10.21 0.96
C VAL A 88 -10.11 10.04 0.30
N ARG A 89 -11.15 10.69 0.83
CA ARG A 89 -12.50 10.63 0.25
C ARG A 89 -12.53 11.18 -1.18
N ASP A 90 -11.83 12.28 -1.41
CA ASP A 90 -11.84 12.95 -2.71
C ASP A 90 -11.07 12.12 -3.75
N VAL A 91 -9.93 11.53 -3.37
CA VAL A 91 -9.16 10.59 -4.20
C VAL A 91 -9.96 9.32 -4.52
N GLU A 92 -10.55 8.68 -3.51
CA GLU A 92 -11.37 7.46 -3.67
C GLU A 92 -12.60 7.70 -4.56
N GLY A 93 -13.13 8.93 -4.58
CA GLY A 93 -14.28 9.31 -5.38
C GLY A 93 -13.97 9.61 -6.86
N ASP A 94 -12.71 9.89 -7.20
CA ASP A 94 -12.26 10.30 -8.53
C ASP A 94 -11.45 9.19 -9.21
N TRP A 95 -12.15 8.11 -9.60
CA TRP A 95 -11.54 6.98 -10.30
C TRP A 95 -10.97 7.34 -11.68
N GLU A 96 -11.44 8.42 -12.30
CA GLU A 96 -10.95 8.87 -13.61
C GLU A 96 -9.52 9.42 -13.49
N SER A 97 -9.24 10.16 -12.41
CA SER A 97 -7.88 10.63 -12.10
C SER A 97 -7.04 9.58 -11.35
N PHE A 98 -7.68 8.76 -10.50
CA PHE A 98 -7.04 7.77 -9.62
C PHE A 98 -7.56 6.36 -9.90
N SER A 99 -7.07 5.77 -10.99
CA SER A 99 -7.45 4.43 -11.46
C SER A 99 -7.00 3.31 -10.51
N SER A 100 -7.88 2.33 -10.29
CA SER A 100 -7.53 1.07 -9.59
C SER A 100 -7.05 -0.03 -10.54
N ALA A 101 -7.19 0.17 -11.85
CA ALA A 101 -6.85 -0.82 -12.88
C ALA A 101 -5.34 -1.13 -12.98
N GLN A 102 -4.49 -0.29 -12.38
CA GLN A 102 -3.03 -0.47 -12.36
C GLN A 102 -2.49 -1.00 -11.03
N GLY A 103 -3.38 -1.40 -10.11
CA GLY A 103 -3.03 -1.94 -8.82
C GLY A 103 -3.69 -1.18 -7.67
N ILE A 104 -3.91 -1.89 -6.56
CA ILE A 104 -4.63 -1.40 -5.38
C ILE A 104 -3.77 -1.42 -4.10
N THR A 105 -2.52 -1.85 -4.22
CA THR A 105 -1.54 -1.91 -3.14
C THR A 105 -0.23 -1.31 -3.62
N LEU A 106 0.55 -0.75 -2.69
CA LEU A 106 1.89 -0.29 -3.02
C LEU A 106 2.79 -1.51 -3.31
N THR A 107 3.22 -1.64 -4.56
CA THR A 107 4.06 -2.74 -5.03
C THR A 107 5.28 -2.21 -5.77
N ILE A 108 6.02 -3.08 -6.46
CA ILE A 108 7.10 -2.68 -7.37
C ILE A 108 6.59 -1.69 -8.44
N PRO A 109 7.44 -0.80 -9.01
CA PRO A 109 7.02 0.18 -9.99
C PRO A 109 6.23 -0.44 -11.15
N PRO A 110 5.14 0.21 -11.61
CA PRO A 110 4.45 -0.18 -12.82
C PRO A 110 5.42 -0.33 -14.00
N GLY A 111 5.29 -1.41 -14.76
CA GLY A 111 6.18 -1.70 -15.90
C GLY A 111 7.48 -2.43 -15.54
N THR A 112 7.74 -2.72 -14.26
CA THR A 112 8.79 -3.68 -13.87
C THR A 112 8.48 -5.06 -14.49
N PRO A 113 9.40 -5.68 -15.24
CA PRO A 113 9.18 -7.02 -15.78
C PRO A 113 8.90 -8.02 -14.66
N LEU A 114 7.72 -8.63 -14.72
CA LEU A 114 7.33 -9.72 -13.83
C LEU A 114 7.81 -11.05 -14.42
N PRO A 115 8.09 -12.07 -13.58
CA PRO A 115 8.33 -13.44 -14.05
C PRO A 115 7.20 -13.93 -14.98
N ASP A 116 7.56 -14.71 -16.00
CA ASP A 116 6.60 -15.21 -17.01
C ASP A 116 5.46 -16.06 -16.42
N ASP A 117 5.65 -16.62 -15.22
CA ASP A 117 4.67 -17.42 -14.48
C ASP A 117 3.77 -16.59 -13.55
N THR A 118 3.88 -15.26 -13.58
CA THR A 118 3.04 -14.38 -12.76
C THR A 118 1.60 -14.43 -13.26
N ILE A 119 0.68 -14.87 -12.38
CA ILE A 119 -0.74 -14.90 -12.67
C ILE A 119 -1.33 -13.50 -12.47
N PRO A 120 -2.01 -12.92 -13.47
CA PRO A 120 -2.70 -11.64 -13.33
C PRO A 120 -3.74 -11.70 -12.20
N PHE A 121 -3.80 -10.64 -11.40
CA PHE A 121 -4.83 -10.51 -10.39
C PHE A 121 -6.13 -9.97 -11.01
N ASP A 122 -6.99 -10.88 -11.46
CA ASP A 122 -8.24 -10.56 -12.17
C ASP A 122 -9.45 -10.46 -11.22
N ALA A 123 -9.43 -9.49 -10.30
CA ALA A 123 -10.58 -9.21 -9.44
C ALA A 123 -11.14 -7.81 -9.71
N PHE A 124 -12.48 -7.65 -9.63
CA PHE A 124 -13.14 -6.36 -9.91
C PHE A 124 -12.69 -5.21 -9.00
N ILE A 125 -12.03 -5.49 -7.87
CA ILE A 125 -11.45 -4.45 -7.01
C ILE A 125 -10.28 -3.72 -7.70
N ALA A 126 -9.57 -4.39 -8.61
CA ALA A 126 -8.47 -3.84 -9.40
C ALA A 126 -8.94 -3.51 -10.84
N MET A 127 -10.15 -2.97 -10.97
CA MET A 127 -10.76 -2.56 -12.24
C MET A 127 -11.45 -1.21 -12.06
N ASP A 128 -11.62 -0.48 -13.16
CA ASP A 128 -12.42 0.74 -13.19
C ASP A 128 -13.79 0.47 -13.86
N PRO A 129 -14.79 1.36 -13.70
CA PRO A 129 -16.02 1.32 -14.50
C PRO A 129 -15.76 1.36 -16.01
N PRO A 130 -16.58 0.69 -16.84
CA PRO A 130 -17.82 -0.02 -16.49
C PRO A 130 -17.63 -1.47 -15.99
N ASP A 131 -16.53 -2.15 -16.34
CA ASP A 131 -16.34 -3.58 -16.06
C ASP A 131 -16.40 -3.90 -14.57
N GLN A 132 -15.80 -3.04 -13.74
CA GLN A 132 -15.90 -3.15 -12.29
C GLN A 132 -17.35 -3.17 -11.79
N THR A 133 -18.19 -2.29 -12.35
CA THR A 133 -19.59 -2.13 -11.93
C THR A 133 -20.40 -3.35 -12.31
N ASP A 134 -20.18 -3.87 -13.51
CA ASP A 134 -20.87 -5.06 -14.00
C ASP A 134 -20.51 -6.30 -13.18
N GLN A 135 -19.23 -6.53 -12.90
CA GLN A 135 -18.81 -7.65 -12.05
C GLN A 135 -19.32 -7.52 -10.62
N ARG A 136 -19.21 -6.33 -10.00
CA ARG A 136 -19.71 -6.09 -8.64
C ARG A 136 -21.21 -6.34 -8.53
N LYS A 137 -21.98 -6.01 -9.57
CA LYS A 137 -23.43 -6.24 -9.62
C LYS A 137 -23.79 -7.73 -9.53
N THR A 138 -22.96 -8.63 -10.03
CA THR A 138 -23.21 -10.09 -9.98
C THR A 138 -23.15 -10.65 -8.55
N VAL A 139 -22.31 -10.07 -7.69
CA VAL A 139 -22.10 -10.55 -6.31
C VAL A 139 -22.82 -9.74 -5.25
N ARG A 140 -23.24 -8.49 -5.54
CA ARG A 140 -23.85 -7.55 -4.57
C ARG A 140 -25.04 -8.13 -3.80
N GLY A 141 -25.77 -9.10 -4.36
CA GLY A 141 -26.91 -9.73 -3.69
C GLY A 141 -26.54 -10.50 -2.41
N ILE A 142 -25.30 -10.95 -2.27
CA ILE A 142 -24.86 -11.74 -1.10
C ILE A 142 -24.87 -10.93 0.19
N SER A 143 -24.63 -9.62 0.11
CA SER A 143 -24.61 -8.70 1.25
C SER A 143 -25.92 -7.95 1.46
N ALA A 144 -26.99 -8.31 0.75
CA ALA A 144 -28.31 -7.73 0.96
C ALA A 144 -28.86 -8.10 2.35
N PRO A 145 -29.62 -7.23 3.03
CA PRO A 145 -30.16 -7.52 4.36
C PRO A 145 -30.94 -8.83 4.47
N SER A 146 -31.64 -9.24 3.40
CA SER A 146 -32.34 -10.52 3.34
C SER A 146 -31.39 -11.72 3.31
N SER A 147 -30.26 -11.59 2.63
CA SER A 147 -29.24 -12.64 2.51
C SER A 147 -28.48 -12.82 3.82
N LEU A 148 -28.17 -11.71 4.51
CA LEU A 148 -27.46 -11.72 5.79
C LEU A 148 -28.22 -12.45 6.91
N ARG A 149 -29.56 -12.43 6.91
CA ARG A 149 -30.36 -13.20 7.88
C ARG A 149 -30.12 -14.71 7.80
N ASN A 150 -29.75 -15.22 6.63
CA ASN A 150 -29.43 -16.64 6.47
C ASN A 150 -28.09 -17.02 7.12
N LEU A 151 -27.28 -16.04 7.53
CA LEU A 151 -25.97 -16.23 8.16
C LEU A 151 -26.01 -16.00 9.69
N GLU A 152 -27.11 -15.47 10.23
CA GLU A 152 -27.20 -15.09 11.65
C GLU A 152 -27.15 -16.31 12.60
N ASP A 153 -27.65 -17.46 12.13
CA ASP A 153 -27.73 -18.70 12.90
C ASP A 153 -26.58 -19.69 12.60
N LEU A 154 -25.58 -19.30 11.79
CA LEU A 154 -24.39 -20.12 11.47
C LEU A 154 -23.27 -19.92 12.49
#